data_AF-A0A2S9XC25-F1
#
_entry.id   AF-A0A2S9XC25-F1
#
_cell.length_a   1.000
_cell.length_b   1.000
_cell.length_c   1.000
_cell.angle_alpha   90.00
_cell.angle_beta   90.00
_cell.angle_gamma   90.00
#
_symmetry.space_group_name_H-M   'P 1'
#
loop_
_entity.id
_entity.type
_entity.pdbx_description
1 polymer ?
#
loop_
_entity_poly.entity_id
_entity_poly.type
_entity_poly.pdbx_seq_one_letter_code
_entity_poly.pdbx_strand_id
1 'polypeptide(L)'
;MVGACVVAPAVGCGPRDNTAPVLEDARFEDPSTLVLSFSEPIASVADIDPVTHFRLGSGFALDALGVTVYYDLSHHFWDGFPGSGADASGLWPRHGFTIVSLVEPGDDPSQLRLTLAYPLTYYVCDNLSLADEMEIPAGIHLHYAEAGFPRVTDEAGNPLADIGAWWVSASFSTTQPGAFPELDARMPIPCPEL
;
A
#
# COMPACT_ATOMS: atom_id res chain seq x y z
N MET A 1 -43.38 9.36 -42.57
CA MET A 1 -42.08 9.43 -41.87
C MET A 1 -41.99 8.19 -41.00
N VAL A 2 -41.17 7.22 -41.43
CA VAL A 2 -40.92 5.97 -40.70
C VAL A 2 -39.71 6.25 -39.82
N GLY A 3 -39.91 6.37 -38.51
CA GLY A 3 -38.83 6.55 -37.54
C GLY A 3 -38.12 5.22 -37.34
N ALA A 4 -36.89 5.11 -37.85
CA ALA A 4 -36.01 3.98 -37.55
C ALA A 4 -35.56 4.08 -36.09
N CYS A 5 -36.01 3.16 -35.24
CA CYS A 5 -35.32 2.88 -33.99
C CYS A 5 -34.03 2.14 -34.34
N VAL A 6 -32.89 2.78 -34.07
CA VAL A 6 -31.58 2.13 -34.11
C VAL A 6 -31.55 1.13 -32.94
N VAL A 7 -31.57 -0.16 -33.27
CA VAL A 7 -31.33 -1.24 -32.32
C VAL A 7 -29.84 -1.23 -31.99
N ALA A 8 -29.48 -0.68 -30.84
CA ALA A 8 -28.17 -0.93 -30.26
C ALA A 8 -28.08 -2.42 -29.85
N PRO A 9 -26.94 -3.10 -30.09
CA PRO A 9 -26.78 -4.48 -29.65
C PRO A 9 -26.82 -4.52 -28.13
N ALA A 10 -27.70 -5.38 -27.61
CA ALA A 10 -27.78 -5.71 -26.21
C ALA A 10 -26.44 -6.28 -25.73
N VAL A 11 -25.64 -5.45 -25.06
CA VAL A 11 -24.49 -5.89 -24.28
C VAL A 11 -25.06 -6.70 -23.12
N GLY A 12 -24.67 -7.98 -23.07
CA GLY A 12 -25.31 -9.00 -22.25
C GLY A 12 -25.42 -8.61 -20.78
N CYS A 13 -26.64 -8.72 -20.25
CA CYS A 13 -26.87 -8.78 -18.81
C CYS A 13 -26.45 -10.18 -18.32
N GLY A 14 -25.14 -10.42 -18.21
CA GLY A 14 -24.67 -11.32 -17.17
C GLY A 14 -25.14 -10.79 -15.80
N PRO A 15 -25.20 -11.63 -14.76
CA PRO A 15 -25.37 -11.10 -13.40
C PRO A 15 -24.35 -9.97 -13.21
N ARG A 16 -24.83 -8.78 -12.84
CA ARG A 16 -23.95 -7.65 -12.55
C ARG A 16 -23.04 -8.07 -11.42
N ASP A 17 -21.74 -8.08 -11.67
CA ASP A 17 -20.78 -8.21 -10.59
C ASP A 17 -20.88 -6.96 -9.72
N ASN A 18 -21.07 -7.18 -8.41
CA ASN A 18 -21.06 -6.10 -7.42
C ASN A 18 -20.06 -6.42 -6.31
N THR A 19 -19.14 -7.34 -6.57
CA THR A 19 -18.05 -7.70 -5.67
C THR A 19 -16.92 -6.71 -5.89
N ALA A 20 -16.36 -6.15 -4.83
CA ALA A 20 -15.18 -5.31 -4.96
C ALA A 20 -13.94 -6.19 -5.19
N PRO A 21 -12.95 -5.72 -5.98
CA PRO A 21 -11.68 -6.40 -6.08
C PRO A 21 -11.02 -6.47 -4.70
N VAL A 22 -10.47 -7.63 -4.36
CA VAL A 22 -9.77 -7.88 -3.10
C VAL A 22 -8.28 -7.98 -3.36
N LEU A 23 -7.46 -7.28 -2.58
CA LEU A 23 -6.01 -7.44 -2.60
C LEU A 23 -5.64 -8.80 -1.97
N GLU A 24 -5.09 -9.70 -2.77
CA GLU A 24 -4.71 -11.05 -2.33
C GLU A 24 -3.23 -11.15 -1.97
N ASP A 25 -2.37 -10.41 -2.68
CA ASP A 25 -0.92 -10.39 -2.45
C ASP A 25 -0.32 -9.02 -2.77
N ALA A 26 0.74 -8.67 -2.06
CA ALA A 26 1.56 -7.50 -2.32
C ALA A 26 3.03 -7.86 -2.06
N ARG A 27 3.87 -7.69 -3.08
CA ARG A 27 5.28 -8.07 -3.02
C ARG A 27 6.16 -7.11 -3.81
N PHE A 28 7.38 -6.89 -3.34
CA PHE A 28 8.38 -6.17 -4.11
C PHE A 28 8.89 -7.07 -5.24
N GLU A 29 8.89 -6.55 -6.47
CA GLU A 29 9.65 -7.17 -7.56
C GLU A 29 11.12 -6.76 -7.49
N ASP A 30 11.35 -5.50 -7.17
CA ASP A 30 12.66 -4.89 -6.95
C ASP A 30 12.53 -3.77 -5.90
N PRO A 31 13.63 -3.16 -5.43
CA PRO A 31 13.57 -2.12 -4.39
C PRO A 31 12.68 -0.91 -4.73
N SER A 32 12.39 -0.65 -6.00
CA SER A 32 11.59 0.50 -6.46
C SER A 32 10.20 0.11 -6.96
N THR A 33 9.88 -1.19 -7.05
CA THR A 33 8.64 -1.65 -7.67
C THR A 33 7.89 -2.62 -6.78
N LEU A 34 6.64 -2.29 -6.47
CA LEU A 34 5.70 -3.17 -5.78
C LEU A 34 4.66 -3.72 -6.75
N VAL A 35 4.42 -5.03 -6.72
CA VAL A 35 3.38 -5.70 -7.49
C VAL A 35 2.25 -6.08 -6.55
N LEU A 36 1.04 -5.64 -6.89
CA LEU A 36 -0.21 -5.97 -6.21
C LEU A 36 -0.97 -6.99 -7.05
N SER A 37 -1.47 -8.05 -6.43
CA SER A 37 -2.32 -9.05 -7.09
C SER A 37 -3.71 -9.03 -6.48
N PHE A 38 -4.73 -8.97 -7.33
CA PHE A 38 -6.13 -8.87 -6.93
C PHE A 38 -6.91 -10.12 -7.35
N SER A 39 -8.06 -10.32 -6.69
CA SER A 39 -9.00 -11.42 -6.96
C SER A 39 -9.60 -11.41 -8.37
N GLU A 40 -9.49 -10.30 -9.10
CA GLU A 40 -10.11 -10.09 -10.41
C GLU A 40 -9.39 -9.01 -11.24
N PRO A 41 -9.67 -8.91 -12.56
CA PRO A 41 -9.07 -7.89 -13.43
C PRO A 41 -9.38 -6.45 -12.99
N ILE A 42 -8.35 -5.60 -13.02
CA ILE A 42 -8.43 -4.19 -12.66
C ILE A 42 -8.62 -3.35 -13.91
N ALA A 43 -9.50 -2.36 -13.85
CA ALA A 43 -9.72 -1.41 -14.93
C ALA A 43 -8.51 -0.49 -15.15
N SER A 44 -8.58 0.34 -16.19
CA SER A 44 -7.53 1.31 -16.51
C SER A 44 -7.20 2.23 -15.32
N VAL A 45 -5.92 2.31 -14.98
CA VAL A 45 -5.37 3.15 -13.89
C VAL A 45 -4.71 4.44 -14.36
N ALA A 46 -4.79 4.75 -15.66
CA ALA A 46 -4.06 5.86 -16.29
C ALA A 46 -4.32 7.24 -15.67
N ASP A 47 -5.50 7.43 -15.06
CA ASP A 47 -5.90 8.71 -14.47
C ASP A 47 -5.82 8.72 -12.93
N ILE A 48 -5.36 7.65 -12.29
CA ILE A 48 -5.24 7.56 -10.82
C ILE A 48 -4.04 8.39 -10.35
N ASP A 49 -4.27 9.29 -9.39
CA ASP A 49 -3.20 9.99 -8.70
C ASP A 49 -2.64 9.13 -7.55
N PRO A 50 -1.45 8.54 -7.70
CA PRO A 50 -0.90 7.61 -6.71
C PRO A 50 -0.71 8.25 -5.33
N VAL A 51 -0.37 9.54 -5.27
CA VAL A 51 0.00 10.22 -4.01
C VAL A 51 -1.22 10.45 -3.12
N THR A 52 -2.40 10.58 -3.71
CA THR A 52 -3.65 10.77 -2.96
C THR A 52 -4.29 9.46 -2.51
N HIS A 53 -3.89 8.34 -3.14
CA HIS A 53 -4.51 7.04 -2.94
C HIS A 53 -3.65 6.07 -2.14
N PHE A 54 -2.33 6.06 -2.35
CA PHE A 54 -1.43 5.06 -1.80
C PHE A 54 -0.42 5.64 -0.84
N ARG A 55 -0.11 4.88 0.22
CA ARG A 55 0.97 5.20 1.16
C ARG A 55 1.64 3.93 1.66
N LEU A 56 2.96 3.97 1.77
CA LEU A 56 3.74 2.93 2.42
C LEU A 56 4.13 3.35 3.83
N GLY A 57 3.99 2.44 4.78
CA GLY A 57 4.46 2.61 6.15
C GLY A 57 5.21 1.39 6.64
N SER A 58 6.13 1.56 7.58
CA SER A 58 6.62 0.45 8.41
C SER A 58 5.78 0.37 9.68
N GLY A 59 5.36 -0.83 10.04
CA GLY A 59 4.57 -1.12 11.23
C GLY A 59 5.34 -2.01 12.20
N PHE A 60 5.26 -1.72 13.50
CA PHE A 60 5.89 -2.50 14.56
C PHE A 60 4.84 -2.79 15.64
N ALA A 61 4.49 -4.05 15.86
CA ALA A 61 3.59 -4.45 16.94
C ALA A 61 4.38 -4.57 18.25
N LEU A 62 4.08 -3.69 19.19
CA LEU A 62 4.70 -3.65 20.50
C LEU A 62 3.76 -4.32 21.50
N ASP A 63 3.83 -5.65 21.59
CA ASP A 63 2.93 -6.48 22.41
C ASP A 63 2.87 -6.04 23.87
N ALA A 64 4.01 -5.64 24.45
CA ALA A 64 4.10 -5.13 25.82
C ALA A 64 3.25 -3.86 26.06
N LEU A 65 2.97 -3.10 25.00
CA LEU A 65 2.17 -1.88 25.03
C LEU A 65 0.77 -2.08 24.42
N GLY A 66 0.50 -3.24 23.80
CA GLY A 66 -0.77 -3.54 23.14
C GLY A 66 -1.09 -2.61 21.96
N VAL A 67 -0.07 -2.10 21.27
CA VAL A 67 -0.23 -1.18 20.13
C VAL A 67 0.68 -1.57 18.96
N THR A 68 0.26 -1.23 17.75
CA THR A 68 1.14 -1.12 16.59
C THR A 68 1.50 0.33 16.37
N VAL A 69 2.80 0.60 16.19
CA VAL A 69 3.30 1.90 15.78
C VAL A 69 3.59 1.89 14.30
N TYR A 70 3.09 2.88 13.58
CA TYR A 70 3.28 3.07 12.15
C TYR A 70 4.15 4.29 11.89
N TYR A 71 5.11 4.13 10.96
CA TYR A 71 6.01 5.18 10.50
C TYR A 71 5.91 5.34 9.01
N ASP A 72 5.81 6.59 8.56
CA ASP A 72 5.65 6.91 7.16
C ASP A 72 6.98 6.82 6.43
N LEU A 73 7.04 5.99 5.39
CA LEU A 73 8.24 5.84 4.58
C LEU A 73 8.48 7.01 3.62
N SER A 74 7.52 7.92 3.46
CA SER A 74 7.70 9.18 2.72
C SER A 74 8.33 10.31 3.55
N HIS A 75 8.52 10.10 4.86
CA HIS A 75 9.03 11.13 5.77
C HIS A 75 10.34 10.74 6.46
N HIS A 76 11.21 11.76 6.59
CA HIS A 76 12.50 11.66 7.26
C HIS A 76 12.35 11.83 8.78
N PHE A 77 12.79 10.84 9.55
CA PHE A 77 13.01 10.99 10.99
C PHE A 77 14.49 11.25 11.24
N TRP A 78 14.77 12.35 11.95
CA TRP A 78 16.13 12.75 12.31
C TRP A 78 16.79 11.76 13.26
N ASP A 79 16.02 11.05 14.12
CA ASP A 79 16.53 10.11 15.12
C ASP A 79 15.50 9.05 15.59
N GLY A 80 16.02 7.95 16.17
CA GLY A 80 15.29 7.02 17.04
C GLY A 80 14.84 5.69 16.40
N PHE A 81 14.76 4.64 17.22
CA PHE A 81 13.91 3.49 16.93
C PHE A 81 12.45 3.82 17.26
N PRO A 82 11.50 3.09 16.67
CA PRO A 82 10.20 2.88 17.29
C PRO A 82 10.34 2.41 18.74
N GLY A 83 10.01 3.28 19.71
CA GLY A 83 9.97 2.93 21.13
C GLY A 83 11.28 3.04 21.93
N SER A 84 12.40 3.50 21.37
CA SER A 84 13.61 3.75 22.16
C SER A 84 13.55 5.13 22.82
N GLY A 85 13.34 5.19 24.14
CA GLY A 85 13.32 6.43 24.94
C GLY A 85 14.66 7.15 25.11
N ALA A 86 15.63 6.95 24.21
CA ALA A 86 16.93 7.61 24.25
C ALA A 86 17.31 8.17 22.87
N ASP A 87 17.30 9.48 22.82
CA ASP A 87 17.73 10.38 21.75
C ASP A 87 19.04 9.97 21.05
N ALA A 88 18.97 9.89 19.72
CA ALA A 88 19.49 10.95 18.85
C ALA A 88 20.94 11.46 19.02
N SER A 89 21.96 10.63 18.85
CA SER A 89 23.34 11.17 18.85
C SER A 89 24.33 10.51 17.87
N GLY A 90 23.84 9.80 16.85
CA GLY A 90 24.68 9.25 15.77
C GLY A 90 24.63 10.09 14.50
N LEU A 91 25.80 10.45 13.95
CA LEU A 91 26.00 11.31 12.76
C LEU A 91 25.60 10.69 11.39
N TRP A 92 24.60 9.80 11.32
CA TRP A 92 24.25 9.13 10.06
C TRP A 92 22.85 9.50 9.55
N PRO A 93 22.71 10.06 8.33
CA PRO A 93 21.43 10.41 7.73
C PRO A 93 20.63 9.16 7.32
N ARG A 94 19.32 9.14 7.59
CA ARG A 94 18.41 8.04 7.25
C ARG A 94 17.29 8.55 6.33
N HIS A 95 17.24 8.03 5.11
CA HIS A 95 16.35 8.50 4.04
C HIS A 95 15.12 7.59 3.90
N GLY A 96 13.93 8.17 3.98
CA GLY A 96 12.68 7.59 3.49
C GLY A 96 12.00 8.64 2.61
N PHE A 97 12.19 8.56 1.30
CA PHE A 97 11.43 9.33 0.31
C PHE A 97 10.55 8.36 -0.50
N THR A 98 10.06 7.29 0.12
CA THR A 98 9.39 6.22 -0.60
C THR A 98 7.90 6.56 -0.77
N ILE A 99 7.63 7.51 -1.67
CA ILE A 99 6.28 7.85 -2.14
C ILE A 99 5.96 6.96 -3.33
N VAL A 100 4.72 6.47 -3.43
CA VAL A 100 4.23 5.85 -4.66
C VAL A 100 4.09 6.96 -5.70
N SER A 101 4.95 6.95 -6.72
CA SER A 101 5.00 7.98 -7.75
C SER A 101 4.22 7.66 -9.01
N LEU A 102 3.94 6.38 -9.25
CA LEU A 102 3.26 5.91 -10.45
C LEU A 102 2.50 4.62 -10.16
N VAL A 103 1.34 4.47 -10.80
CA VAL A 103 0.54 3.24 -10.83
C VAL A 103 0.41 2.81 -12.29
N GLU A 104 0.78 1.58 -12.58
CA GLU A 104 0.72 0.98 -13.91
C GLU A 104 -0.03 -0.36 -13.87
N PRO A 105 -0.62 -0.80 -15.00
CA PRO A 105 -1.05 -2.18 -15.14
C PRO A 105 0.11 -3.15 -14.93
N GLY A 106 -0.16 -4.29 -14.31
CA GLY A 106 0.80 -5.40 -14.24
C GLY A 106 0.86 -6.23 -15.52
N ASP A 107 1.65 -7.30 -15.47
CA ASP A 107 1.77 -8.25 -16.57
C ASP A 107 0.50 -9.11 -16.72
N ASP A 108 -0.24 -9.30 -15.63
CA ASP A 108 -1.57 -9.92 -15.59
C ASP A 108 -2.67 -8.85 -15.42
N PRO A 109 -3.85 -8.98 -16.06
CA PRO A 109 -4.97 -8.06 -15.87
C PRO A 109 -5.41 -7.86 -14.42
N SER A 110 -5.20 -8.83 -13.53
CA SER A 110 -5.50 -8.70 -12.10
C SER A 110 -4.34 -8.11 -11.27
N GLN A 111 -3.34 -7.51 -11.91
CA GLN A 111 -2.20 -6.93 -11.24
C GLN A 111 -2.05 -5.43 -11.46
N LEU A 112 -1.53 -4.76 -10.43
CA LEU A 112 -1.01 -3.40 -10.53
C LEU A 112 0.46 -3.36 -10.14
N ARG A 113 1.22 -2.48 -10.79
CA ARG A 113 2.61 -2.16 -10.46
C ARG A 113 2.65 -0.76 -9.89
N LEU A 114 3.15 -0.62 -8.67
CA LEU A 114 3.40 0.66 -8.02
C LEU A 114 4.89 0.96 -8.07
N THR A 115 5.25 2.07 -8.72
CA THR A 115 6.65 2.54 -8.77
C THR A 115 6.88 3.59 -7.71
N LEU A 116 7.92 3.37 -6.92
CA LEU A 116 8.36 4.27 -5.86
C LEU A 116 9.24 5.39 -6.43
N ALA A 117 9.05 6.61 -5.96
CA ALA A 117 9.88 7.76 -6.35
C ALA A 117 11.37 7.54 -6.02
N TYR A 118 11.62 6.78 -4.96
CA TYR A 118 12.94 6.36 -4.51
C TYR A 118 12.87 4.90 -4.06
N PRO A 119 13.91 4.10 -4.34
CA PRO A 119 13.96 2.72 -3.89
C PRO A 119 13.85 2.64 -2.37
N LEU A 120 13.27 1.53 -1.91
CA LEU A 120 13.30 1.14 -0.51
C LEU A 120 14.75 1.12 -0.04
N THR A 121 15.04 1.88 1.01
CA THR A 121 16.41 2.06 1.48
C THR A 121 16.83 0.91 2.38
N TYR A 122 18.11 0.55 2.33
CA TYR A 122 18.68 -0.51 3.18
C TYR A 122 18.35 -0.31 4.67
N TYR A 123 18.28 0.94 5.14
CA TYR A 123 17.93 1.25 6.52
C TYR A 123 16.54 0.77 6.94
N VAL A 124 15.53 0.82 6.06
CA VAL A 124 14.19 0.30 6.38
C VAL A 124 14.29 -1.21 6.60
N CYS A 125 15.04 -1.89 5.74
CA CYS A 125 15.23 -3.33 5.79
C CYS A 125 16.06 -3.77 7.00
N ASP A 126 17.16 -3.09 7.30
CA ASP A 126 17.98 -3.35 8.49
C ASP A 126 17.14 -3.22 9.77
N ASN A 127 16.26 -2.22 9.85
CA ASN A 127 15.37 -2.04 10.99
C ASN A 127 14.34 -3.17 11.12
N LEU A 128 13.81 -3.66 10.00
CA LEU A 128 12.87 -4.79 10.02
C LEU A 128 13.58 -6.10 10.39
N SER A 129 14.79 -6.32 9.89
CA SER A 129 15.63 -7.46 10.29
C SER A 129 15.96 -7.42 11.78
N LEU A 130 16.32 -6.25 12.32
CA LEU A 130 16.57 -6.12 13.75
C LEU A 130 15.30 -6.33 14.59
N ALA A 131 14.13 -5.89 14.11
CA ALA A 131 12.86 -6.18 14.77
C ALA A 131 12.59 -7.69 14.82
N ASP A 132 12.85 -8.41 13.73
CA ASP A 132 12.75 -9.87 13.67
C ASP A 132 13.72 -10.56 14.65
N GLU A 133 14.98 -10.13 14.71
CA GLU A 133 15.97 -10.62 15.70
C GLU A 133 15.51 -10.39 17.16
N MET A 134 14.72 -9.34 17.39
CA MET A 134 14.14 -8.99 18.68
C MET A 134 12.78 -9.63 18.93
N GLU A 135 12.30 -10.49 18.01
CA GLU A 135 10.97 -11.12 18.04
C GLU A 135 9.83 -10.09 18.09
N ILE A 136 10.05 -8.89 17.54
CA ILE A 136 9.04 -7.84 17.40
C ILE A 136 8.36 -8.01 16.03
N PRO A 137 7.07 -8.36 15.97
CA PRO A 137 6.38 -8.46 14.70
C PRO A 137 6.40 -7.10 13.99
N ALA A 138 7.01 -7.06 12.81
CA ALA A 138 7.16 -5.86 12.02
C ALA A 138 6.97 -6.14 10.53
N GLY A 139 6.74 -5.10 9.74
CA GLY A 139 6.60 -5.24 8.29
C GLY A 139 6.42 -3.91 7.58
N ILE A 140 6.47 -3.96 6.25
CA ILE A 140 6.04 -2.85 5.40
C ILE A 140 4.57 -3.10 5.06
N HIS A 141 3.77 -2.05 5.17
CA HIS A 141 2.35 -2.09 4.91
C HIS A 141 2.00 -1.12 3.79
N LEU A 142 1.19 -1.61 2.86
CA LEU A 142 0.51 -0.78 1.89
C LEU A 142 -0.79 -0.29 2.48
N HIS A 143 -1.03 1.00 2.33
CA HIS A 143 -2.30 1.63 2.66
C HIS A 143 -2.90 2.22 1.39
N TYR A 144 -4.22 2.05 1.26
CA TYR A 144 -5.02 2.58 0.18
C TYR A 144 -6.24 3.30 0.77
N ALA A 145 -6.56 4.46 0.20
CA ALA A 145 -7.79 5.18 0.51
C ALA A 145 -8.60 5.44 -0.76
N GLU A 146 -9.91 5.20 -0.70
CA GLU A 146 -10.86 5.56 -1.76
C GLU A 146 -11.18 7.07 -1.82
N ALA A 147 -10.50 7.88 -1.00
CA ALA A 147 -10.81 9.27 -0.72
C ALA A 147 -10.73 10.21 -1.95
N GLY A 148 -10.05 9.80 -3.03
CA GLY A 148 -9.93 10.54 -4.29
C GLY A 148 -10.74 9.93 -5.45
N PHE A 149 -10.93 10.71 -6.52
CA PHE A 149 -11.27 10.18 -7.84
C PHE A 149 -10.17 10.63 -8.82
N PRO A 150 -9.80 9.79 -9.80
CA PRO A 150 -10.30 8.44 -10.10
C PRO A 150 -9.81 7.36 -9.12
N ARG A 151 -10.68 6.41 -8.77
CA ARG A 151 -10.41 5.30 -7.85
C ARG A 151 -9.87 4.08 -8.60
N VAL A 152 -9.24 3.16 -7.88
CA VAL A 152 -8.98 1.81 -8.40
C VAL A 152 -10.32 1.08 -8.45
N THR A 153 -10.65 0.50 -9.60
CA THR A 153 -11.86 -0.30 -9.79
C THR A 153 -11.53 -1.56 -10.58
N ASP A 154 -12.37 -2.59 -10.46
CA ASP A 154 -12.39 -3.70 -11.43
C ASP A 154 -12.96 -3.26 -12.79
N GLU A 155 -12.97 -4.17 -13.77
CA GLU A 155 -13.58 -3.94 -15.10
C GLU A 155 -15.12 -3.76 -15.06
N ALA A 156 -15.79 -4.19 -14.00
CA ALA A 156 -17.23 -3.99 -13.78
C ALA A 156 -17.55 -2.62 -13.15
N GLY A 157 -16.53 -1.88 -12.70
CA GLY A 157 -16.64 -0.58 -12.06
C GLY A 157 -16.81 -0.61 -10.53
N ASN A 158 -16.62 -1.76 -9.87
CA ASN A 158 -16.66 -1.81 -8.41
C ASN A 158 -15.34 -1.27 -7.83
N PRO A 159 -15.39 -0.35 -6.85
CA PRO A 159 -14.20 0.25 -6.29
C PRO A 159 -13.46 -0.72 -5.36
N LEU A 160 -12.13 -0.66 -5.38
CA LEU A 160 -11.30 -1.27 -4.34
C LEU A 160 -11.67 -0.68 -2.98
N ALA A 161 -11.85 -1.54 -1.99
CA ALA A 161 -12.13 -1.13 -0.61
C ALA A 161 -10.89 -0.47 0.04
N ASP A 162 -11.14 0.39 1.03
CA ASP A 162 -10.07 0.98 1.85
C ASP A 162 -9.15 -0.07 2.46
N ILE A 163 -7.84 0.19 2.43
CA ILE A 163 -6.82 -0.63 3.09
C ILE A 163 -6.10 0.27 4.09
N GLY A 164 -6.51 0.22 5.36
CA GLY A 164 -5.94 1.08 6.40
C GLY A 164 -5.97 2.58 6.06
N ALA A 165 -7.05 3.07 5.44
CA ALA A 165 -7.17 4.42 4.88
C ALA A 165 -6.92 5.57 5.86
N TRP A 166 -7.14 5.34 7.16
CA TRP A 166 -6.79 6.28 8.23
C TRP A 166 -5.32 6.71 8.13
N TRP A 167 -4.44 5.83 7.66
CA TRP A 167 -3.02 6.10 7.53
C TRP A 167 -2.68 7.00 6.37
N VAL A 168 -3.41 6.93 5.26
CA VAL A 168 -3.15 7.75 4.07
C VAL A 168 -3.18 9.23 4.42
N SER A 169 -4.12 9.64 5.29
CA SER A 169 -4.26 11.02 5.77
C SER A 169 -3.51 11.35 7.08
N ALA A 170 -2.86 10.37 7.71
CA ALA A 170 -2.23 10.54 9.02
C ALA A 170 -0.96 11.38 8.97
N SER A 171 -0.53 11.89 10.13
CA SER A 171 0.79 12.51 10.30
C SER A 171 1.92 11.48 10.15
N PHE A 172 3.16 11.94 10.22
CA PHE A 172 4.37 11.14 9.94
C PHE A 172 4.46 9.81 10.71
N SER A 173 3.92 9.77 11.93
CA SER A 173 3.77 8.55 12.72
C SER A 173 2.42 8.51 13.42
N THR A 174 1.94 7.31 13.72
CA THR A 174 0.76 7.10 14.58
C THR A 174 0.79 5.75 15.26
N THR A 175 -0.12 5.54 16.20
CA THR A 175 -0.31 4.28 16.93
C THR A 175 -1.74 3.79 16.79
N GLN A 176 -1.92 2.49 16.57
CA GLN A 176 -3.22 1.83 16.62
C GLN A 176 -3.26 0.77 17.72
N PRO A 177 -4.37 0.59 18.44
CA PRO A 177 -4.52 -0.50 19.40
C PRO A 177 -4.49 -1.88 18.72
N GLY A 178 -3.82 -2.85 19.34
CA GLY A 178 -3.71 -4.21 18.82
C GLY A 178 -2.60 -4.39 17.78
N ALA A 179 -2.36 -5.64 17.39
CA ALA A 179 -1.34 -6.01 16.41
C ALA A 179 -1.91 -5.94 14.99
N PHE A 180 -1.54 -4.89 14.25
CA PHE A 180 -1.91 -4.66 12.86
C PHE A 180 -3.43 -4.79 12.60
N PRO A 181 -4.27 -4.07 13.36
CA PRO A 181 -5.70 -4.34 13.48
C PRO A 181 -6.51 -4.22 12.17
N GLU A 182 -5.97 -3.54 11.15
CA GLU A 182 -6.67 -3.20 9.91
C GLU A 182 -5.82 -3.53 8.66
N LEU A 183 -4.80 -4.39 8.80
CA LEU A 183 -3.85 -4.69 7.72
C LEU A 183 -3.60 -6.20 7.65
N ASP A 184 -4.44 -6.89 6.88
CA ASP A 184 -4.25 -8.30 6.52
C ASP A 184 -3.16 -8.47 5.43
N ALA A 185 -2.97 -7.43 4.61
CA ALA A 185 -1.92 -7.35 3.59
C ALA A 185 -0.57 -6.95 4.20
N ARG A 186 -0.01 -7.81 5.06
CA ARG A 186 1.41 -7.70 5.40
C ARG A 186 2.22 -8.17 4.21
N MET A 187 3.02 -7.29 3.62
CA MET A 187 3.97 -7.72 2.62
C MET A 187 4.98 -8.63 3.31
N PRO A 188 5.16 -9.89 2.87
CA PRO A 188 6.09 -10.79 3.51
C PRO A 188 7.51 -10.21 3.44
N ILE A 189 8.16 -10.13 4.60
CA ILE A 189 9.62 -9.98 4.73
C ILE A 189 10.24 -11.25 4.09
N PRO A 190 11.32 -11.13 3.29
CA PRO A 190 12.29 -10.05 3.28
C PRO A 190 11.99 -8.91 2.31
N CYS A 191 12.57 -7.75 2.63
CA CYS A 191 12.87 -6.75 1.61
C CYS A 191 13.54 -7.43 0.40
N PRO A 192 13.38 -6.89 -0.82
CA PRO A 192 14.15 -7.37 -1.95
C PRO A 192 15.65 -7.32 -1.62
N GLU A 193 16.39 -8.40 -1.93
CA GLU A 193 17.85 -8.40 -1.83
C GLU A 193 18.40 -7.31 -2.76
N LEU A 194 19.24 -6.42 -2.23
CA LEU A 194 19.87 -5.33 -2.99
C LEU A 194 20.96 -5.84 -3.94
#